data_AF-A0AB36T533-F1
#
_entry.id   AF-A0AB36T533-F1
#
_cell.length_a   1.000
_cell.length_b   1.000
_cell.length_c   1.000
_cell.angle_alpha   90.00
_cell.angle_beta   90.00
_cell.angle_gamma   90.00
#
_symmetry.space_group_name_H-M   'P 1'
#
loop_
_entity.id
_entity.type
_entity.pdbx_description
1 polymer ?
#
loop_
_entity_poly.entity_id
_entity_poly.type
_entity_poly.pdbx_seq_one_letter_code
_entity_poly.pdbx_strand_id
1 'polypeptide(L)'
;MGDELLLTLKMSNEIDFSQLDSVELDRLYVLFQLIQKNNKKITELEIKDQNGKSLGGPFKNVQNIITKEELLLTMKTTMSDTINKYWEGWIRTHTKVVERLYELQNDRFAIKGITYISSDHEGLRKYIVILKFNSDGIFENNPPLIEDLIKVTKILKEELYNKNYTIELTNKTGTLYTAWLSSNEIKEVNNIEDLVKEGFPTN
;
A
#
# COMPACT_ATOMS: atom_id res chain seq x y z
N MET A 1 -13.60 30.17 31.31
CA MET A 1 -13.40 29.00 30.44
C MET A 1 -14.14 29.29 29.15
N GLY A 2 -13.44 29.40 28.02
CA GLY A 2 -14.10 29.62 26.73
C GLY A 2 -14.56 28.29 26.16
N ASP A 3 -15.79 28.23 25.63
CA ASP A 3 -16.33 27.02 25.02
C ASP A 3 -15.47 26.60 23.82
N GLU A 4 -14.87 25.42 23.93
CA GLU A 4 -14.13 24.77 22.85
C GLU A 4 -15.10 24.30 21.76
N LEU A 5 -14.74 24.52 20.50
CA LEU A 5 -15.58 24.19 19.35
C LEU A 5 -14.94 23.08 18.51
N LEU A 6 -15.77 22.09 18.16
CA LEU A 6 -15.48 21.09 17.14
C LEU A 6 -16.03 21.55 15.79
N LEU A 7 -15.19 21.55 14.76
CA LEU A 7 -15.62 21.72 13.37
C LEU A 7 -15.65 20.34 12.68
N THR A 8 -16.78 19.98 12.09
CA THR A 8 -16.89 18.75 11.27
C THR A 8 -16.97 19.11 9.80
N LEU A 9 -16.11 18.51 9.00
CA LEU A 9 -16.07 18.63 7.55
C LEU A 9 -16.53 17.34 6.90
N LYS A 10 -17.34 17.46 5.86
CA LYS A 10 -17.75 16.34 5.01
C LYS A 10 -17.19 16.54 3.61
N MET A 11 -16.45 15.54 3.13
CA MET A 11 -15.90 15.57 1.78
C MET A 11 -17.01 15.36 0.75
N SER A 12 -16.90 16.00 -0.42
CA SER A 12 -17.82 15.77 -1.54
C SER A 12 -17.41 14.57 -2.39
N ASN A 13 -16.11 14.30 -2.48
CA ASN A 13 -15.52 13.21 -3.26
C ASN A 13 -14.66 12.32 -2.34
N GLU A 14 -14.38 11.10 -2.80
CA GLU A 14 -13.45 10.19 -2.13
C GLU A 14 -12.02 10.76 -2.16
N ILE A 15 -11.29 10.58 -1.05
CA ILE A 15 -9.89 10.97 -0.96
C ILE A 15 -9.04 9.88 -1.61
N ASP A 16 -8.24 10.25 -2.61
CA ASP A 16 -7.18 9.38 -3.07
C ASP A 16 -6.01 9.45 -2.07
N PHE A 17 -5.92 8.48 -1.16
CA PHE A 17 -4.84 8.42 -0.17
C PHE A 17 -3.46 8.17 -0.79
N SER A 18 -3.37 7.83 -2.08
CA SER A 18 -2.08 7.83 -2.79
C SER A 18 -1.54 9.24 -3.07
N GLN A 19 -2.43 10.24 -3.04
CA GLN A 19 -2.15 11.66 -3.22
C GLN A 19 -2.10 12.42 -1.88
N LEU A 20 -2.03 11.71 -0.74
CA LEU A 20 -1.96 12.34 0.58
C LEU A 20 -0.75 13.30 0.70
N ASP A 21 0.29 13.11 -0.11
CA ASP A 21 1.46 13.98 -0.13
C ASP A 21 1.31 15.16 -1.14
N SER A 22 0.14 15.35 -1.76
CA SER A 22 -0.11 16.33 -2.82
C SER A 22 -1.30 17.29 -2.55
N VAL A 23 -2.32 17.30 -3.41
CA VAL A 23 -3.37 18.34 -3.52
C VAL A 23 -4.31 18.35 -2.31
N GLU A 24 -4.67 17.19 -1.80
CA GLU A 24 -5.55 17.02 -0.64
C GLU A 24 -4.93 17.61 0.62
N LEU A 25 -3.62 17.42 0.78
CA LEU A 25 -2.85 17.99 1.88
C LEU A 25 -2.71 19.51 1.75
N ASP A 26 -2.52 20.05 0.55
CA ASP A 26 -2.51 21.51 0.34
C ASP A 26 -3.84 22.16 0.72
N ARG A 27 -4.95 21.57 0.28
CA ARG A 27 -6.30 22.07 0.61
C ARG A 27 -6.56 22.03 2.11
N LEU A 28 -6.20 20.92 2.77
CA LEU A 28 -6.38 20.80 4.21
C LEU A 28 -5.47 21.79 4.96
N TYR A 29 -4.23 21.95 4.52
CA TYR A 29 -3.28 22.88 5.13
C TYR A 29 -3.77 24.33 5.07
N VAL A 30 -4.27 24.78 3.92
CA VAL A 30 -4.89 26.11 3.77
C VAL A 30 -6.09 26.27 4.71
N LEU A 31 -6.91 25.24 4.88
CA LEU A 31 -8.04 25.29 5.80
C LEU A 31 -7.62 25.42 7.27
N PHE A 32 -6.58 24.69 7.69
CA PHE A 32 -5.98 24.86 9.02
C PHE A 32 -5.50 26.30 9.23
N GLN A 33 -4.79 26.87 8.26
CA GLN A 33 -4.32 28.27 8.33
C GLN A 33 -5.48 29.26 8.45
N LEU A 34 -6.57 29.05 7.70
CA LEU A 34 -7.77 29.89 7.76
C LEU A 34 -8.45 29.80 9.14
N ILE A 35 -8.60 28.60 9.69
CA ILE A 35 -9.19 28.39 11.03
C ILE A 35 -8.32 29.06 12.09
N GLN A 36 -7.01 28.85 12.04
CA GLN A 36 -6.05 29.45 12.97
C GLN A 36 -6.05 30.98 12.90
N LYS A 37 -6.24 31.57 11.73
CA LYS A 37 -6.29 33.03 11.55
C LYS A 37 -7.60 33.64 12.04
N ASN A 38 -8.73 32.96 11.81
CA ASN A 38 -10.04 33.58 11.94
C ASN A 38 -10.85 33.13 13.16
N ASN A 39 -10.58 31.95 13.73
CA ASN A 39 -11.35 31.44 14.86
C ASN A 39 -10.52 30.58 15.82
N LYS A 40 -10.00 31.23 16.87
CA LYS A 40 -9.21 30.59 17.94
C LYS A 40 -10.00 29.64 18.84
N LYS A 41 -11.34 29.65 18.80
CA LYS A 41 -12.19 28.77 19.61
C LYS A 41 -12.30 27.36 19.03
N ILE A 42 -12.00 27.19 17.73
CA ILE A 42 -11.99 25.86 17.10
C ILE A 42 -10.71 25.15 17.54
N THR A 43 -10.85 24.17 18.41
CA THR A 43 -9.73 23.40 18.97
C THR A 43 -9.58 22.04 18.31
N GLU A 44 -10.67 21.52 17.72
CA GLU A 44 -10.72 20.22 17.07
C GLU A 44 -11.34 20.28 15.67
N LEU A 45 -10.86 19.42 14.77
CA LEU A 45 -11.37 19.25 13.41
C LEU A 45 -11.66 17.78 13.12
N GLU A 46 -12.88 17.43 12.77
CA GLU A 46 -13.25 16.08 12.30
C GLU A 46 -13.45 16.09 10.78
N ILE A 47 -12.95 15.06 10.09
CA ILE A 47 -13.14 14.90 8.64
C ILE A 47 -13.90 13.59 8.36
N LYS A 48 -14.98 13.70 7.58
CA LYS A 48 -15.85 12.61 7.16
C LYS A 48 -15.80 12.41 5.65
N ASP A 49 -15.98 11.17 5.20
CA ASP A 49 -16.11 10.79 3.80
C ASP A 49 -17.40 11.34 3.16
N GLN A 50 -17.59 11.08 1.86
CA GLN A 50 -18.79 11.47 1.11
C GLN A 50 -20.09 10.86 1.63
N ASN A 51 -20.01 9.78 2.41
CA ASN A 51 -21.14 9.12 3.05
C ASN A 51 -21.37 9.63 4.48
N GLY A 52 -20.51 10.52 5.00
CA GLY A 52 -20.59 11.03 6.37
C GLY A 52 -19.95 10.12 7.41
N LYS A 53 -19.18 9.12 7.01
CA LYS A 53 -18.40 8.26 7.90
C LYS A 53 -17.08 8.94 8.26
N SER A 54 -16.70 8.89 9.53
CA SER A 54 -15.45 9.47 9.99
C SER A 54 -14.24 8.78 9.34
N LEU A 55 -13.29 9.56 8.85
CA LEU A 55 -12.03 9.07 8.27
C LEU A 55 -10.99 8.71 9.33
N GLY A 56 -11.25 9.03 10.59
CA GLY A 56 -10.33 8.84 11.70
C GLY A 56 -10.79 9.61 12.94
N GLY A 57 -9.93 9.68 13.96
CA GLY A 57 -10.18 10.58 15.09
C GLY A 57 -10.09 12.07 14.68
N PRO A 58 -10.71 12.99 15.45
CA PRO A 58 -10.55 14.42 15.20
C PRO A 58 -9.09 14.86 15.38
N PHE A 59 -8.65 15.78 14.54
CA PHE A 59 -7.40 16.50 14.72
C PHE A 59 -7.53 17.38 15.95
N LYS A 60 -6.67 17.15 16.95
CA LYS A 60 -6.62 17.94 18.18
C LYS A 60 -5.63 19.08 18.06
N ASN A 61 -5.77 20.08 18.92
CA ASN A 61 -4.89 21.23 18.97
C ASN A 61 -4.75 21.90 17.60
N VAL A 62 -5.87 22.11 16.90
CA VAL A 62 -5.90 22.74 15.55
C VAL A 62 -5.17 24.08 15.53
N GLN A 63 -5.08 24.75 16.67
CA GLN A 63 -4.35 26.01 16.85
C GLN A 63 -2.82 25.88 16.85
N ASN A 64 -2.26 24.67 16.97
CA ASN A 64 -0.84 24.40 17.20
C ASN A 64 -0.10 23.67 16.04
N ILE A 65 -0.72 23.45 14.88
CA ILE A 65 -0.07 22.73 13.76
C ILE A 65 0.45 23.75 12.74
N ILE A 66 1.76 23.82 12.46
CA ILE A 66 2.30 24.95 11.66
C ILE A 66 3.31 24.55 10.57
N THR A 67 3.43 23.27 10.25
CA THR A 67 4.07 22.82 8.99
C THR A 67 3.17 21.86 8.22
N LYS A 68 3.36 21.80 6.90
CA LYS A 68 2.62 20.87 6.03
C LYS A 68 3.02 19.42 6.33
N GLU A 69 4.27 19.20 6.73
CA GLU A 69 4.83 17.92 7.15
C GLU A 69 4.21 17.40 8.45
N GLU A 70 4.04 18.25 9.47
CA GLU A 70 3.36 17.88 10.72
C GLU A 70 1.90 17.54 10.50
N LEU A 71 1.22 18.29 9.61
CA LEU A 71 -0.16 17.98 9.24
C LEU A 71 -0.24 16.62 8.57
N LEU A 72 0.64 16.34 7.61
CA LEU A 72 0.71 15.05 6.93
C LEU A 72 0.94 13.89 7.90
N LEU A 73 1.91 14.03 8.82
CA LEU A 73 2.19 13.02 9.83
C LEU A 73 0.95 12.77 10.72
N THR A 74 0.27 13.85 11.11
CA THR A 74 -0.96 13.76 11.90
C THR A 74 -2.06 13.04 11.12
N MET A 75 -2.26 13.35 9.83
CA MET A 75 -3.22 12.65 8.97
C MET A 75 -2.91 11.15 8.87
N LYS A 76 -1.65 10.79 8.61
CA LYS A 76 -1.21 9.39 8.51
C LYS A 76 -1.48 8.62 9.81
N THR A 77 -1.39 9.30 10.95
CA THR A 77 -1.65 8.72 12.28
C THR A 77 -3.15 8.62 12.57
N THR A 78 -3.90 9.72 12.46
CA THR A 78 -5.32 9.77 12.84
C THR A 78 -6.22 8.98 11.89
N MET A 79 -5.81 8.83 10.63
CA MET A 79 -6.55 8.12 9.58
C MET A 79 -5.94 6.76 9.23
N SER A 80 -5.05 6.20 10.06
CA SER A 80 -4.29 4.96 9.76
C SER A 80 -5.19 3.82 9.29
N ASP A 81 -6.29 3.55 10.00
CA ASP A 81 -7.26 2.50 9.64
C ASP A 81 -7.90 2.71 8.26
N THR A 82 -8.27 3.95 7.96
CA THR A 82 -8.90 4.29 6.68
C THR A 82 -7.90 4.19 5.54
N ILE A 83 -6.67 4.64 5.76
CA ILE A 83 -5.57 4.49 4.82
C ILE A 83 -5.27 3.00 4.58
N ASN A 84 -5.23 2.18 5.62
CA ASN A 84 -4.99 0.73 5.51
C ASN A 84 -6.09 0.05 4.67
N LYS A 85 -7.37 0.39 4.90
CA LYS A 85 -8.49 -0.14 4.09
C LYS A 85 -8.43 0.30 2.63
N TYR A 86 -8.06 1.55 2.40
CA TYR A 86 -7.85 2.06 1.04
C TYR A 86 -6.78 1.24 0.32
N TRP A 87 -5.61 1.04 0.95
CA TRP A 87 -4.53 0.25 0.35
C TRP A 87 -4.90 -1.21 0.16
N GLU A 88 -5.59 -1.84 1.11
CA GLU A 88 -6.09 -3.21 0.95
C GLU A 88 -6.95 -3.37 -0.32
N GLY A 89 -7.82 -2.40 -0.60
CA GLY A 89 -8.66 -2.37 -1.81
C GLY A 89 -7.94 -1.90 -3.07
N TRP A 90 -6.90 -1.09 -2.93
CA TRP A 90 -6.27 -0.34 -4.03
C TRP A 90 -5.80 -1.23 -5.17
N ILE A 91 -5.15 -2.36 -4.85
CA ILE A 91 -4.70 -3.33 -5.88
C ILE A 91 -5.87 -3.80 -6.75
N ARG A 92 -7.04 -4.05 -6.17
CA ARG A 92 -8.18 -4.59 -6.91
C ARG A 92 -8.87 -3.53 -7.76
N THR A 93 -8.89 -2.28 -7.32
CA THR A 93 -9.68 -1.22 -7.97
C THR A 93 -8.85 -0.34 -8.91
N HIS A 94 -7.54 -0.27 -8.74
CA HIS A 94 -6.65 0.64 -9.48
C HIS A 94 -5.55 -0.05 -10.28
N THR A 95 -5.50 -1.38 -10.30
CA THR A 95 -4.49 -2.13 -11.08
C THR A 95 -5.13 -3.32 -11.79
N LYS A 96 -4.44 -3.85 -12.80
CA LYS A 96 -4.80 -5.13 -13.43
C LYS A 96 -3.92 -6.28 -12.96
N VAL A 97 -3.14 -6.08 -11.90
CA VAL A 97 -2.14 -7.04 -11.45
C VAL A 97 -2.76 -8.40 -11.13
N VAL A 98 -3.95 -8.42 -10.52
CA VAL A 98 -4.65 -9.67 -10.20
C VAL A 98 -5.03 -10.39 -11.49
N GLU A 99 -5.68 -9.73 -12.42
CA GLU A 99 -6.08 -10.30 -13.72
C GLU A 99 -4.86 -10.86 -14.48
N ARG A 100 -3.83 -10.02 -14.68
CA ARG A 100 -2.61 -10.38 -15.42
C ARG A 100 -1.85 -11.54 -14.78
N LEU A 101 -1.78 -11.62 -13.45
CA LEU A 101 -1.12 -12.73 -12.77
C LEU A 101 -1.93 -14.03 -12.83
N TYR A 102 -3.26 -13.93 -12.79
CA TYR A 102 -4.12 -15.10 -12.90
C TYR A 102 -4.03 -15.75 -14.29
N GLU A 103 -3.84 -14.97 -15.36
CA GLU A 103 -3.62 -15.46 -16.73
C GLU A 103 -2.31 -16.24 -16.91
N LEU A 104 -1.30 -16.02 -16.05
CA LEU A 104 -0.02 -16.73 -16.10
C LEU A 104 -0.03 -18.11 -15.41
N GLN A 105 -1.09 -18.41 -14.65
CA GLN A 105 -1.18 -19.68 -13.95
C GLN A 105 -1.15 -20.86 -14.91
N ASN A 106 -0.46 -21.92 -14.50
CA ASN A 106 -0.29 -23.11 -15.32
C ASN A 106 -0.05 -24.35 -14.45
N ASP A 107 0.33 -25.46 -15.09
CA ASP A 107 0.58 -26.74 -14.44
C ASP A 107 1.78 -26.71 -13.46
N ARG A 108 2.65 -25.70 -13.52
CA ARG A 108 3.80 -25.53 -12.62
C ARG A 108 3.50 -24.71 -11.37
N PHE A 109 2.65 -23.68 -11.48
CA PHE A 109 2.31 -22.82 -10.34
C PHE A 109 0.92 -22.18 -10.44
N ALA A 110 0.41 -21.78 -9.29
CA ALA A 110 -0.83 -21.02 -9.12
C ALA A 110 -0.61 -19.76 -8.26
N ILE A 111 -1.45 -18.74 -8.45
CA ILE A 111 -1.49 -17.56 -7.58
C ILE A 111 -2.39 -17.90 -6.39
N LYS A 112 -1.81 -18.09 -5.19
CA LYS A 112 -2.61 -18.35 -3.99
C LYS A 112 -3.36 -17.09 -3.54
N GLY A 113 -2.75 -15.93 -3.73
CA GLY A 113 -3.40 -14.65 -3.45
C GLY A 113 -2.42 -13.50 -3.37
N ILE A 114 -2.99 -12.30 -3.30
CA ILE A 114 -2.29 -11.06 -2.99
C ILE A 114 -2.94 -10.50 -1.73
N THR A 115 -2.18 -10.40 -0.66
CA THR A 115 -2.67 -9.92 0.64
C THR A 115 -1.98 -8.61 0.99
N TYR A 116 -2.67 -7.74 1.69
CA TYR A 116 -2.09 -6.51 2.22
C TYR A 116 -1.82 -6.67 3.72
N ILE A 117 -0.61 -6.33 4.17
CA ILE A 117 -0.29 -6.19 5.59
C ILE A 117 -0.48 -4.73 5.97
N SER A 118 -1.49 -4.48 6.80
CA SER A 118 -1.73 -3.18 7.43
C SER A 118 -0.71 -2.89 8.52
N SER A 119 -0.35 -1.62 8.69
CA SER A 119 0.47 -1.15 9.81
C SER A 119 0.21 0.33 10.08
N ASP A 120 0.41 0.76 11.31
CA ASP A 120 0.45 2.18 11.66
C ASP A 120 1.74 2.85 11.18
N HIS A 121 2.81 2.07 10.96
CA HIS A 121 4.04 2.54 10.36
C HIS A 121 4.00 2.35 8.85
N GLU A 122 4.05 3.45 8.11
CA GLU A 122 3.96 3.44 6.64
C GLU A 122 4.99 2.54 5.97
N GLY A 123 6.24 2.54 6.45
CA GLY A 123 7.31 1.70 5.92
C GLY A 123 7.11 0.19 6.14
N LEU A 124 6.22 -0.21 7.06
CA LEU A 124 5.91 -1.61 7.33
C LEU A 124 4.68 -2.11 6.55
N ARG A 125 3.92 -1.20 5.92
CA ARG A 125 2.82 -1.56 5.02
C ARG A 125 3.40 -2.21 3.78
N LYS A 126 2.89 -3.38 3.41
CA LYS A 126 3.35 -4.09 2.21
C LYS A 126 2.30 -5.03 1.66
N TYR A 127 2.39 -5.32 0.37
CA TYR A 127 1.66 -6.42 -0.22
C TYR A 127 2.50 -7.70 -0.20
N ILE A 128 1.85 -8.84 0.04
CA ILE A 128 2.43 -10.17 -0.11
C ILE A 128 1.76 -10.85 -1.29
N VAL A 129 2.55 -11.22 -2.28
CA VAL A 129 2.11 -12.02 -3.43
C VAL A 129 2.56 -13.45 -3.19
N ILE A 130 1.61 -14.37 -3.05
CA ILE A 130 1.91 -15.77 -2.73
C ILE A 130 1.76 -16.63 -3.98
N LEU A 131 2.87 -17.20 -4.44
CA LEU A 131 2.93 -18.17 -5.53
C LEU A 131 3.01 -19.58 -4.96
N LYS A 132 2.09 -20.45 -5.34
CA LYS A 132 2.06 -21.85 -4.94
C LYS A 132 2.55 -22.73 -6.07
N PHE A 133 3.63 -23.47 -5.86
CA PHE A 133 4.18 -24.37 -6.85
C PHE A 133 3.47 -25.73 -6.76
N ASN A 134 3.41 -26.44 -7.88
CA ASN A 134 2.82 -27.78 -7.93
C ASN A 134 3.85 -28.89 -7.66
N SER A 135 5.11 -28.52 -7.41
CA SER A 135 6.20 -29.37 -6.93
C SER A 135 6.61 -29.02 -5.49
N ASP A 136 7.37 -29.91 -4.85
CA ASP A 136 7.99 -29.63 -3.55
C ASP A 136 9.37 -28.97 -3.67
N GLY A 137 10.02 -29.08 -4.84
CA GLY A 137 11.30 -28.42 -5.15
C GLY A 137 11.13 -26.97 -5.60
N ILE A 138 10.88 -26.05 -4.66
CA ILE A 138 10.60 -24.62 -4.96
C ILE A 138 11.78 -23.82 -5.53
N PHE A 139 13.01 -24.36 -5.48
CA PHE A 139 14.22 -23.76 -6.04
C PHE A 139 14.94 -24.69 -7.02
N GLU A 140 14.26 -25.73 -7.51
CA GLU A 140 14.83 -26.58 -8.56
C GLU A 140 14.99 -25.77 -9.86
N ASN A 141 16.16 -25.89 -10.49
CA ASN A 141 16.43 -25.25 -11.76
C ASN A 141 15.54 -25.85 -12.86
N ASN A 142 14.43 -25.16 -13.15
CA ASN A 142 13.43 -25.52 -14.14
C ASN A 142 13.25 -24.33 -15.10
N PRO A 143 13.86 -24.35 -16.30
CA PRO A 143 13.86 -23.19 -17.18
C PRO A 143 12.45 -22.66 -17.54
N PRO A 144 11.46 -23.52 -17.88
CA PRO A 144 10.07 -23.07 -18.07
C PRO A 144 9.47 -22.35 -16.85
N LEU A 145 9.74 -22.82 -15.63
CA LEU A 145 9.27 -22.16 -14.41
C LEU A 145 9.95 -20.81 -14.22
N ILE A 146 11.27 -20.74 -14.43
CA ILE A 146 12.06 -19.50 -14.33
C ILE A 146 11.52 -18.45 -15.30
N GLU A 147 11.19 -18.82 -16.54
CA GLU A 147 10.57 -17.91 -17.52
C GLU A 147 9.22 -17.35 -17.04
N ASP A 148 8.39 -18.19 -16.41
CA ASP A 148 7.11 -17.72 -15.87
C ASP A 148 7.29 -16.78 -14.69
N LEU A 149 8.25 -17.08 -13.81
CA LEU A 149 8.57 -16.22 -12.67
C LEU A 149 9.14 -14.87 -13.11
N ILE A 150 9.93 -14.82 -14.20
CA ILE A 150 10.35 -13.57 -14.83
C ILE A 150 9.15 -12.74 -15.26
N LYS A 151 8.12 -13.35 -15.88
CA LYS A 151 6.90 -12.65 -16.28
C LYS A 151 6.12 -12.11 -15.08
N VAL A 152 5.99 -12.91 -14.01
CA VAL A 152 5.37 -12.49 -12.75
C VAL A 152 6.08 -11.27 -12.18
N THR A 153 7.41 -11.32 -12.07
CA THR A 153 8.22 -10.21 -11.55
C THR A 153 8.10 -8.95 -12.41
N LYS A 154 8.07 -9.08 -13.74
CA LYS A 154 7.84 -7.96 -14.67
C LYS A 154 6.47 -7.31 -14.45
N ILE A 155 5.40 -8.10 -14.37
CA ILE A 155 4.03 -7.60 -14.09
C ILE A 155 3.98 -6.85 -12.75
N LEU A 156 4.57 -7.41 -11.71
CA LEU A 156 4.60 -6.79 -10.39
C LEU A 156 5.40 -5.50 -10.38
N LYS A 157 6.54 -5.43 -11.09
CA LYS A 157 7.32 -4.20 -11.24
C LYS A 157 6.52 -3.12 -11.96
N GLU A 158 5.79 -3.46 -13.01
CA GLU A 158 4.97 -2.52 -13.79
C GLU A 158 3.77 -2.00 -13.00
N GLU A 159 2.95 -2.90 -12.46
CA GLU A 159 1.67 -2.54 -11.81
C GLU A 159 1.86 -1.98 -10.39
N LEU A 160 2.90 -2.41 -9.68
CA LEU A 160 3.17 -2.06 -8.28
C LEU A 160 4.47 -1.24 -8.10
N TYR A 161 4.93 -0.54 -9.14
CA TYR A 161 6.23 0.14 -9.17
C TYR A 161 6.53 1.04 -7.95
N ASN A 162 5.52 1.74 -7.44
CA ASN A 162 5.63 2.64 -6.27
C ASN A 162 5.21 2.00 -4.95
N LYS A 163 4.91 0.70 -4.93
CA LYS A 163 4.46 0.00 -3.72
C LYS A 163 5.59 -0.80 -3.10
N ASN A 164 5.45 -1.04 -1.80
CA ASN A 164 6.25 -2.02 -1.08
C ASN A 164 5.57 -3.38 -1.21
N TYR A 165 6.29 -4.39 -1.67
CA TYR A 165 5.76 -5.75 -1.77
C TYR A 165 6.85 -6.81 -1.61
N THR A 166 6.41 -8.02 -1.26
CA THR A 166 7.24 -9.22 -1.19
C THR A 166 6.56 -10.34 -1.97
N ILE A 167 7.34 -11.07 -2.77
CA ILE A 167 6.92 -12.31 -3.42
C ILE A 167 7.31 -13.46 -2.49
N GLU A 168 6.32 -14.24 -2.09
CA GLU A 168 6.51 -15.46 -1.31
C GLU A 168 6.22 -16.67 -2.17
N LEU A 169 7.12 -17.65 -2.10
CA LEU A 169 6.96 -18.95 -2.73
C LEU A 169 6.50 -19.96 -1.70
N THR A 170 5.61 -20.86 -2.11
CA THR A 170 5.20 -22.00 -1.30
C THR A 170 5.12 -23.28 -2.11
N ASN A 171 5.49 -24.39 -1.48
CA ASN A 171 5.48 -25.70 -2.10
C ASN A 171 4.05 -26.23 -2.32
N LYS A 172 3.93 -27.39 -2.97
CA LYS A 172 2.64 -28.05 -3.27
C LYS A 172 1.74 -28.23 -2.06
N THR A 173 2.32 -28.60 -0.92
CA THR A 173 1.56 -28.83 0.32
C THR A 173 1.19 -27.53 1.04
N GLY A 174 1.87 -26.42 0.72
CA GLY A 174 1.66 -25.14 1.37
C GLY A 174 2.29 -25.04 2.76
N THR A 175 3.22 -25.94 3.10
CA THR A 175 3.85 -26.03 4.42
C THR A 175 5.13 -25.21 4.51
N LEU A 176 5.80 -24.98 3.38
CA LEU A 176 7.01 -24.18 3.30
C LEU A 176 6.66 -22.83 2.69
N TYR A 177 6.98 -21.74 3.38
CA TYR A 177 6.88 -20.38 2.86
C TYR A 177 8.29 -19.79 2.83
N THR A 178 8.66 -19.19 1.71
CA THR A 178 9.94 -18.52 1.58
C THR A 178 9.73 -17.17 0.92
N ALA A 179 10.12 -16.10 1.62
CA ALA A 179 10.24 -14.79 1.02
C ALA A 179 11.36 -14.85 -0.02
N TRP A 180 11.01 -14.60 -1.28
CA TRP A 180 11.91 -14.82 -2.41
C TRP A 180 12.46 -13.50 -2.95
N LEU A 181 11.61 -12.58 -3.36
CA LEU A 181 12.02 -11.27 -3.89
C LEU A 181 11.19 -10.14 -3.27
N SER A 182 11.86 -9.04 -2.94
CA SER A 182 11.22 -7.81 -2.49
C SER A 182 11.15 -6.76 -3.60
N SER A 183 10.22 -5.82 -3.45
CA SER A 183 10.09 -4.67 -4.33
C SER A 183 11.35 -3.80 -4.39
N ASN A 184 12.17 -3.79 -3.33
CA ASN A 184 13.41 -3.00 -3.30
C ASN A 184 14.45 -3.61 -4.24
N GLU A 185 14.67 -4.92 -4.13
CA GLU A 185 15.58 -5.67 -5.02
C GLU A 185 15.16 -5.54 -6.49
N ILE A 186 13.86 -5.66 -6.77
CA ILE A 186 13.31 -5.56 -8.13
C ILE A 186 13.46 -4.15 -8.73
N LYS A 187 13.42 -3.10 -7.89
CA LYS A 187 13.57 -1.71 -8.35
C LYS A 187 15.01 -1.36 -8.67
N GLU A 188 15.95 -1.86 -7.89
CA GLU A 188 17.38 -1.56 -8.02
C GLU A 188 18.05 -2.33 -9.18
N VAL A 189 17.47 -3.46 -9.60
CA VAL A 189 18.07 -4.27 -10.66
C VAL A 189 17.79 -3.72 -12.07
N ASN A 190 18.83 -3.73 -12.89
CA ASN A 190 18.76 -3.39 -14.33
C ASN A 190 18.17 -4.54 -15.17
N ASN A 191 18.41 -5.79 -14.78
CA ASN A 191 17.94 -6.98 -15.47
C ASN A 191 17.17 -7.90 -14.50
N ILE A 192 15.85 -8.02 -14.71
CA ILE A 192 14.99 -8.89 -13.92
C ILE A 192 15.32 -10.37 -14.16
N GLU A 193 15.80 -10.73 -15.34
CA GLU A 193 16.08 -12.13 -15.69
C GLU A 193 17.25 -12.67 -14.87
N ASP A 194 18.29 -11.86 -14.69
CA ASP A 194 19.44 -12.22 -13.87
C ASP A 194 19.03 -12.34 -12.40
N LEU A 195 18.27 -11.36 -11.87
CA LEU A 195 17.74 -11.39 -10.51
C LEU A 195 16.93 -12.66 -10.22
N VAL A 196 16.05 -13.05 -11.14
CA VAL A 196 15.24 -14.26 -10.97
C VAL A 196 16.13 -15.50 -11.01
N LYS A 197 17.08 -15.58 -11.94
CA LYS A 197 17.99 -16.75 -12.07
C LYS A 197 18.93 -16.93 -10.88
N GLU A 198 19.34 -15.86 -10.19
CA GLU A 198 20.15 -15.95 -8.97
C GLU A 198 19.48 -16.80 -7.87
N GLY A 199 18.14 -16.82 -7.83
CA GLY A 199 17.38 -17.66 -6.91
C GLY A 199 17.33 -19.15 -7.26
N PHE A 200 17.80 -19.55 -8.45
CA PHE A 200 17.72 -20.91 -8.98
C PHE A 200 19.11 -21.36 -9.50
N PRO A 201 20.04 -21.74 -8.60
CA PRO A 201 21.38 -22.14 -9.02
C PRO A 201 21.34 -23.37 -9.93
N THR A 202 22.14 -23.34 -10.99
CA THR A 202 22.43 -24.52 -11.81
C THR A 202 23.16 -25.57 -10.97
N ASN A 203 22.62 -26.78 -10.91
CA ASN A 203 23.32 -27.96 -10.40
C ASN A 203 24.54 -28.30 -11.25
#